data_AF-A0A2X3EIP0-F1
#
_entry.id   AF-A0A2X3EIP0-F1
#
_cell.length_a   1.000
_cell.length_b   1.000
_cell.length_c   1.000
_cell.angle_alpha   90.00
_cell.angle_beta   90.00
_cell.angle_gamma   90.00
#
_symmetry.space_group_name_H-M   'P 1'
#
loop_
_entity.id
_entity.type
_entity.pdbx_description
1 polymer ?
#
loop_
_entity_poly.entity_id
_entity_poly.type
_entity_poly.pdbx_seq_one_letter_code
_entity_poly.pdbx_strand_id
1 'polypeptide(L)' 'MPLGMDEIYSALADADIFIAIGTSGHVYPAAGFVHEARLHGAHTVELNLEPSQVGSEFAEKHYGLASEVVPAFIDKLL' A
#
# COMPACT_ATOMS: atom_id res chain seq x y z
N MET A 1 6.60 13.41 -16.33
CA MET A 1 5.85 12.96 -15.15
C MET A 1 5.32 11.56 -15.42
N PRO A 2 5.21 10.68 -14.41
CA PRO A 2 4.45 9.44 -14.52
C PRO A 2 2.99 9.73 -14.92
N LEU A 3 2.32 8.75 -15.52
CA LEU A 3 0.95 8.90 -16.01
C LEU A 3 -0.04 8.91 -14.84
N GLY A 4 -1.09 9.75 -14.92
CA GLY A 4 -2.23 9.72 -14.00
C GLY A 4 -1.97 10.23 -12.58
N MET A 5 -0.90 11.00 -12.36
CA MET A 5 -0.52 11.40 -11.00
C MET A 5 -1.59 12.18 -10.25
N ASP A 6 -2.29 13.12 -10.89
CA ASP A 6 -3.33 13.91 -10.23
C ASP A 6 -4.50 13.04 -9.75
N GLU A 7 -4.91 12.06 -10.56
CA GLU A 7 -5.95 11.09 -10.20
C GLU A 7 -5.49 10.18 -9.06
N ILE A 8 -4.23 9.74 -9.09
CA ILE A 8 -3.63 8.93 -8.02
C ILE A 8 -3.63 9.71 -6.70
N TYR A 9 -3.15 10.95 -6.67
CA TYR A 9 -3.12 11.75 -5.45
C TYR A 9 -4.52 12.05 -4.92
N SER A 10 -5.51 12.30 -5.78
CA SER A 10 -6.90 12.45 -5.35
C SER A 10 -7.41 11.16 -4.70
N ALA A 11 -7.15 10.00 -5.31
CA ALA A 11 -7.55 8.71 -4.76
C ALA A 11 -6.84 8.40 -3.43
N LEU A 12 -5.57 8.76 -3.29
CA LEU A 12 -4.83 8.61 -2.02
C LEU A 12 -5.42 9.48 -0.91
N ALA A 13 -5.87 10.69 -1.25
CA ALA A 13 -6.48 11.60 -0.28
C ALA A 13 -7.87 11.16 0.19
N ASP A 14 -8.61 10.47 -0.68
CA ASP A 14 -9.98 10.02 -0.40
C ASP A 14 -10.04 8.58 0.17
N ALA A 15 -8.92 7.87 0.23
CA ALA A 15 -8.90 6.46 0.62
C ALA A 15 -9.05 6.27 2.14
N ASP A 16 -9.98 5.41 2.55
CA ASP A 16 -10.05 4.90 3.94
C ASP A 16 -9.01 3.82 4.21
N ILE A 17 -8.67 3.02 3.19
CA ILE A 17 -7.71 1.92 3.26
C ILE A 17 -6.80 1.97 2.03
N PHE A 18 -5.50 1.95 2.27
CA PHE A 18 -4.48 1.86 1.23
C PHE A 18 -3.73 0.52 1.37
N ILE A 19 -3.72 -0.27 0.30
CA ILE A 19 -3.08 -1.59 0.27
C ILE A 19 -1.99 -1.59 -0.79
N ALA A 20 -0.73 -1.76 -0.37
CA ALA A 20 0.39 -2.00 -1.29
C ALA A 20 0.67 -3.50 -1.40
N ILE A 21 0.65 -4.03 -2.62
CA ILE A 21 0.84 -5.45 -2.89
C ILE A 21 2.11 -5.65 -3.72
N GLY A 22 3.06 -6.45 -3.21
CA GLY A 22 4.22 -6.88 -4.01
C GLY A 22 5.22 -5.77 -4.33
N THR A 23 5.31 -4.70 -3.53
CA THR A 23 6.19 -3.55 -3.81
C THR A 23 7.54 -3.67 -3.12
N SER A 24 8.64 -3.36 -3.79
CA SER A 24 9.96 -3.33 -3.14
C SER A 24 10.22 -2.06 -2.32
N GLY A 25 9.46 -0.98 -2.52
CA GLY A 25 9.64 0.30 -1.85
C GLY A 25 10.80 1.16 -2.40
N HIS A 26 11.38 0.80 -3.56
CA HIS A 26 12.57 1.50 -4.10
C HIS A 26 12.26 2.56 -5.16
N VAL A 27 11.08 2.51 -5.80
CA VAL A 27 10.78 3.33 -6.98
C VAL A 27 9.84 4.47 -6.62
N TYR A 28 10.36 5.69 -6.73
CA TYR A 28 9.57 6.91 -6.54
C TYR A 28 8.91 7.35 -7.86
N PRO A 29 7.70 7.96 -7.80
CA PRO A 29 6.99 8.40 -6.59
C PRO A 29 6.20 7.31 -5.85
N ALA A 30 5.98 6.14 -6.46
CA ALA A 30 5.06 5.12 -5.92
C ALA A 30 5.41 4.62 -4.51
N ALA A 31 6.70 4.50 -4.18
CA ALA A 31 7.15 4.14 -2.83
C ALA A 31 6.70 5.13 -1.75
N GLY A 32 6.42 6.39 -2.11
CA GLY A 32 5.91 7.41 -1.18
C GLY A 32 4.40 7.44 -1.03
N PHE A 33 3.63 6.66 -1.79
CA PHE A 33 2.16 6.71 -1.73
C PHE A 33 1.59 6.26 -0.39
N VAL A 34 2.27 5.34 0.32
CA VAL A 34 1.91 4.95 1.68
C VAL A 34 1.96 6.13 2.65
N HIS A 35 2.94 7.02 2.47
CA HIS A 35 3.08 8.23 3.27
C HIS A 35 1.90 9.17 3.04
N GLU A 36 1.57 9.43 1.78
CA GLU A 36 0.46 10.31 1.39
C GLU A 36 -0.89 9.78 1.87
N ALA A 37 -1.18 8.49 1.65
CA ALA A 37 -2.41 7.87 2.14
C ALA A 37 -2.53 7.99 3.66
N ARG A 38 -1.43 7.74 4.40
CA ARG A 38 -1.39 7.87 5.85
C ARG A 38 -1.59 9.31 6.32
N LEU A 39 -1.01 10.30 5.62
CA LEU A 39 -1.22 11.72 5.93
C LEU A 39 -2.70 12.12 5.80
N HIS A 40 -3.42 11.51 4.86
CA HIS A 40 -4.85 11.71 4.67
C HIS A 40 -5.74 10.82 5.55
N GLY A 41 -5.15 9.98 6.41
CA GLY A 41 -5.86 9.20 7.42
C GLY A 41 -6.21 7.77 7.03
N ALA A 42 -5.75 7.30 5.86
CA ALA A 42 -5.99 5.93 5.42
C ALA A 42 -5.30 4.91 6.35
N HIS A 43 -5.95 3.77 6.58
CA HIS A 43 -5.28 2.61 7.16
C HIS A 43 -4.38 1.96 6.12
N THR A 44 -3.09 1.84 6.42
CA THR A 44 -2.08 1.39 5.46
C THR A 44 -1.68 -0.06 5.68
N VAL A 45 -1.81 -0.87 4.63
CA VAL A 45 -1.54 -2.31 4.65
C VAL A 45 -0.48 -2.69 3.63
N GLU A 46 0.53 -3.44 4.06
CA GLU A 46 1.52 -4.07 3.19
C GLU A 46 1.23 -5.57 3.05
N LEU A 47 1.03 -6.04 1.82
CA LEU A 47 0.92 -7.47 1.50
C LEU A 47 2.09 -7.84 0.59
N ASN A 48 3.10 -8.53 1.11
CA ASN A 48 4.34 -8.72 0.36
C ASN A 48 5.02 -10.07 0.66
N LEU A 49 5.94 -10.49 -0.20
CA LEU A 49 6.74 -11.69 0.09
C LEU A 49 7.80 -11.39 1.17
N GLU A 50 8.43 -10.23 1.05
CA GLU A 50 9.46 -9.72 1.96
C GLU A 50 9.12 -8.28 2.36
N PRO A 51 9.59 -7.77 3.52
CA PRO A 51 9.38 -6.37 3.90
C PRO A 51 9.92 -5.40 2.84
N SER A 52 9.15 -4.37 2.48
CA SER A 52 9.65 -3.31 1.59
C SER A 52 10.58 -2.34 2.32
N GLN A 53 11.33 -1.53 1.58
CA GLN A 53 12.19 -0.48 2.16
C GLN A 53 11.40 0.56 2.98
N VAL A 54 10.15 0.79 2.61
CA VAL A 54 9.22 1.70 3.31
C VAL A 54 8.26 0.94 4.23
N GLY A 55 8.56 -0.34 4.52
CA GLY A 55 7.72 -1.22 5.31
C GLY A 55 7.34 -0.63 6.68
N SER A 56 8.19 0.21 7.28
CA SER A 56 7.92 0.88 8.56
C SER A 56 6.75 1.87 8.53
N GLU A 57 6.37 2.39 7.36
CA GLU A 57 5.29 3.37 7.24
C GLU A 57 3.88 2.74 7.27
N PHE A 58 3.80 1.43 6.99
CA PHE A 58 2.56 0.67 7.04
C PHE A 58 2.11 0.36 8.46
N ALA A 59 0.82 0.54 8.73
CA ALA A 59 0.19 0.22 10.02
C ALA A 59 0.00 -1.30 10.20
N GLU A 60 -0.27 -2.02 9.12
CA GLU A 60 -0.50 -3.46 9.10
C GLU A 60 0.32 -4.13 7.99
N LYS A 61 0.84 -5.34 8.26
CA LYS A 61 1.77 -6.02 7.35
C LYS A 61 1.54 -7.52 7.40
N HIS A 62 1.41 -8.14 6.22
CA HIS A 62 1.30 -9.59 6.06
C HIS A 62 2.34 -10.07 5.07
N TYR A 63 3.11 -11.09 5.47
CA TYR A 63 4.19 -11.62 4.67
C TYR A 63 3.95 -13.05 4.23
N GLY A 64 4.13 -13.32 2.94
CA GLY A 64 3.92 -14.62 2.33
C GLY A 64 3.66 -14.55 0.84
N LEU A 65 3.31 -15.69 0.23
CA LEU A 65 2.96 -15.72 -1.19
C LEU A 65 1.72 -14.87 -1.44
N ALA A 66 1.77 -14.01 -2.47
CA ALA A 66 0.64 -13.16 -2.84
C ALA A 66 -0.65 -13.97 -3.09
N SER A 67 -0.52 -15.18 -3.64
CA SER A 67 -1.63 -16.11 -3.87
C SER A 67 -2.32 -16.60 -2.59
N GLU A 68 -1.70 -16.43 -1.42
CA GLU A 68 -2.22 -16.85 -0.13
C GLU A 68 -2.61 -15.64 0.72
N VAL A 69 -1.71 -14.66 0.86
CA VAL A 69 -1.92 -13.51 1.76
C VAL A 69 -2.97 -12.54 1.25
N VAL A 70 -3.07 -12.34 -0.08
CA VAL A 70 -4.04 -11.39 -0.64
C VAL A 70 -5.47 -11.90 -0.47
N PRO A 71 -5.83 -13.13 -0.89
CA PRO A 71 -7.18 -13.65 -0.63
C PRO A 71 -7.51 -13.67 0.86
N ALA A 72 -6.59 -14.15 1.71
CA ALA A 72 -6.82 -14.23 3.15
C ALA A 72 -7.01 -12.86 3.82
N PHE A 73 -6.39 -11.80 3.30
CA PHE A 73 -6.62 -10.44 3.80
C PHE A 73 -8.00 -9.93 3.36
N ILE A 74 -8.37 -10.12 2.09
CA ILE A 74 -9.67 -9.68 1.57
C ILE A 74 -10.82 -10.41 2.28
N ASP A 75 -10.69 -11.71 2.54
CA ASP A 75 -11.70 -12.49 3.28
C ASP A 75 -11.90 -12.01 4.73
N LYS A 76 -10.89 -11.35 5.33
CA LYS A 76 -11.00 -10.75 6.66
C LYS A 76 -11.59 -9.34 6.64
N LEU A 77 -11.48 -8.66 5.50
CA LEU A 77 -11.93 -7.29 5.32
C LEU A 77 -13.43 -7.20 5.02
N LEU A 78 -13.97 -8.19 4.29
CA LEU A 78 -15.39 -8.31 3.92
C LEU A 78 -16.23 -8.97 5.02
#